data_AF-A0AAW8XEE7-F1
#
_entry.id   AF-A0AAW8XEE7-F1
#
_cell.length_a   1.000
_cell.length_b   1.000
_cell.length_c   1.000
_cell.angle_alpha   90.00
_cell.angle_beta   90.00
_cell.angle_gamma   90.00
#
_symmetry.space_group_name_H-M   'P 1'
#
loop_
_entity.id
_entity.type
_entity.pdbx_description
1 polymer ?
#
loop_
_entity_poly.entity_id
_entity_poly.type
_entity_poly.pdbx_seq_one_letter_code
_entity_poly.pdbx_strand_id
1 'polypeptide(L)'
;MWRICALRRLLLGFKRELLSFAKDWNIPTIVVFTHTQAEAGKAFVQKTKEIIDEEWGFKGFIKAYVRVNSVKYLSDDDKEIPIKGLEELVDETKKCLQDAMRNHFLRVQKANIQARKQAMIDESKTIIHVASGVAGAAGLIPIPFSDALAIAPIQAGMIYKMNDAFGMDLDKSVGASLIAGLLSVTAVAQVGRTLVNGFLIPVVGSVAGGATAAVITEGIGFAYLKVLEKCFNDETGEVNLPGEVGMITSLFKENYLNLDTIKQLTLKP
;
A
#
# COMPACT_ATOMS: atom_id res chain seq x y z
N MET A 1 23.79 29.43 -55.56
CA MET A 1 22.41 28.91 -55.44
C MET A 1 22.43 27.74 -54.45
N TRP A 2 22.13 28.00 -53.18
CA TRP A 2 22.30 27.06 -52.06
C TRP A 2 21.09 26.13 -51.90
N ARG A 3 21.34 24.82 -51.72
CA ARG A 3 20.35 23.77 -51.43
C ARG A 3 20.59 23.22 -50.02
N ILE A 4 19.89 23.75 -49.01
CA ILE A 4 19.75 23.12 -47.69
C ILE A 4 18.35 23.44 -47.15
N CYS A 5 17.34 22.63 -47.50
CA CYS A 5 16.00 22.74 -46.87
C CYS A 5 15.29 21.40 -46.60
N ALA A 6 15.85 20.24 -46.95
CA ALA A 6 15.08 18.98 -46.89
C ALA A 6 15.12 18.20 -45.56
N LEU A 7 15.97 18.55 -44.57
CA LEU A 7 16.22 17.64 -43.43
C LEU A 7 15.36 17.85 -42.15
N ARG A 8 14.39 18.77 -42.11
CA ARG A 8 13.77 19.18 -40.83
C ARG A 8 12.51 18.40 -40.40
N ARG A 9 11.84 17.65 -41.30
CA ARG A 9 10.57 16.95 -40.97
C ARG A 9 10.74 15.49 -40.55
N LEU A 10 11.77 14.80 -41.05
CA LEU A 10 11.99 13.37 -40.82
C LEU A 10 12.46 13.06 -39.38
N LEU A 11 13.20 13.97 -38.76
CA LEU A 11 13.67 13.83 -37.38
C LEU A 11 12.58 14.14 -36.33
N LEU A 12 11.48 14.81 -36.70
CA LEU A 12 10.43 15.18 -35.75
C LEU A 12 9.57 13.97 -35.33
N GLY A 13 9.24 13.07 -36.27
CA GLY A 13 8.47 11.86 -35.97
C GLY A 13 9.22 10.92 -35.03
N PHE A 14 10.48 10.61 -35.36
CA PHE A 14 11.35 9.76 -34.55
C PHE A 14 11.58 10.32 -33.13
N LYS A 15 11.75 11.65 -33.01
CA LYS A 15 11.90 12.30 -31.69
C LYS A 15 10.62 12.22 -30.86
N ARG A 16 9.45 12.34 -31.48
CA ARG A 16 8.17 12.18 -30.77
C ARG A 16 8.00 10.76 -30.25
N GLU A 17 8.30 9.74 -31.06
CA GLU A 17 8.24 8.33 -30.64
C GLU A 17 9.19 8.04 -29.47
N LEU A 18 10.43 8.56 -29.52
CA LEU A 18 11.39 8.42 -28.42
C LEU A 18 10.87 9.04 -27.12
N LEU A 19 10.24 10.21 -27.21
CA LEU A 19 9.63 10.87 -26.05
C LEU A 19 8.42 10.10 -25.51
N SER A 20 7.59 9.53 -26.40
CA SER A 20 6.51 8.63 -26.00
C SER A 20 7.05 7.42 -25.25
N PHE A 21 8.08 6.75 -25.80
CA PHE A 21 8.75 5.64 -25.14
C PHE A 21 9.29 6.05 -23.76
N ALA A 22 10.03 7.16 -23.67
CA ALA A 22 10.56 7.62 -22.39
C ALA A 22 9.44 7.89 -21.36
N LYS A 23 8.29 8.40 -21.82
CA LYS A 23 7.11 8.66 -20.98
C LYS A 23 6.47 7.37 -20.50
N ASP A 24 6.27 6.39 -21.38
CA ASP A 24 5.66 5.09 -21.05
C ASP A 24 6.47 4.36 -19.97
N TRP A 25 7.78 4.48 -20.01
CA TRP A 25 8.70 3.88 -19.03
C TRP A 25 9.03 4.80 -17.85
N ASN A 26 8.41 5.98 -17.77
CA ASN A 26 8.65 7.01 -16.75
C ASN A 26 10.14 7.36 -16.56
N ILE A 27 10.88 7.44 -17.67
CA ILE A 27 12.31 7.76 -17.71
C ILE A 27 12.47 9.28 -17.64
N PRO A 28 13.18 9.84 -16.63
CA PRO A 28 13.47 11.26 -16.55
C PRO A 28 14.19 11.74 -17.82
N THR A 29 13.63 12.74 -18.49
CA THR A 29 14.12 13.19 -19.80
C THR A 29 14.48 14.67 -19.77
N ILE A 30 15.70 14.99 -20.22
CA ILE A 30 16.18 16.36 -20.47
C ILE A 30 16.34 16.53 -21.99
N VAL A 31 15.75 17.59 -22.54
CA VAL A 31 15.91 17.92 -23.96
C VAL A 31 17.09 18.86 -24.11
N VAL A 32 18.11 18.42 -24.84
CA VAL A 32 19.34 19.20 -25.05
C VAL A 32 19.36 19.81 -26.45
N PHE A 33 19.57 21.12 -26.51
CA PHE A 33 19.73 21.87 -27.76
C PHE A 33 21.20 22.17 -28.02
N THR A 34 21.79 21.43 -28.94
CA THR A 34 23.15 21.67 -29.44
C THR A 34 23.12 22.52 -30.70
N HIS A 35 24.12 23.38 -30.90
CA HIS A 35 24.36 24.09 -32.18
C HIS A 35 23.24 25.07 -32.60
N THR A 36 22.83 25.94 -31.68
CA THR A 36 21.81 26.97 -31.91
C THR A 36 22.47 28.32 -32.14
N GLN A 37 22.23 28.97 -33.30
CA GLN A 37 22.76 30.31 -33.62
C GLN A 37 22.44 31.33 -32.51
N ALA A 38 23.30 32.33 -32.32
CA ALA A 38 23.29 33.38 -31.28
C ALA A 38 21.89 33.79 -30.75
N GLU A 39 21.26 34.75 -31.43
CA GLU A 39 19.96 35.38 -31.12
C GLU A 39 18.79 34.50 -31.63
N ALA A 40 18.90 33.97 -32.86
CA ALA A 40 17.88 33.10 -33.49
C ALA A 40 17.65 31.78 -32.72
N GLY A 41 18.64 31.34 -31.93
CA GLY A 41 18.59 30.12 -31.14
C GLY A 41 17.61 30.19 -29.96
N LYS A 42 17.37 31.36 -29.37
CA LYS A 42 16.39 31.50 -28.28
C LYS A 42 14.97 31.29 -28.79
N ALA A 43 14.62 31.94 -29.90
CA ALA A 43 13.31 31.76 -30.55
C ALA A 43 13.10 30.30 -31.01
N PHE A 44 14.15 29.65 -31.51
CA PHE A 44 14.09 28.23 -31.88
C PHE A 44 13.84 27.31 -30.67
N VAL A 45 14.55 27.52 -29.54
CA VAL A 45 14.34 26.75 -28.31
C VAL A 45 12.91 26.94 -27.80
N GLN A 46 12.45 28.19 -27.74
CA GLN A 46 11.10 28.52 -27.27
C GLN A 46 10.02 27.85 -28.13
N LYS A 47 10.12 27.96 -29.46
CA LYS A 47 9.19 27.31 -30.39
C LYS A 47 9.23 25.79 -30.28
N THR A 48 10.41 25.20 -30.08
CA THR A 48 10.53 23.74 -29.92
C THR A 48 9.92 23.28 -28.60
N LYS A 49 10.09 24.06 -27.54
CA LYS A 49 9.44 23.83 -26.25
C LYS A 49 7.92 23.86 -26.40
N GLU A 50 7.35 24.86 -27.07
CA GLU A 50 5.91 24.94 -27.34
C GLU A 50 5.40 23.73 -28.13
N ILE A 51 6.12 23.28 -29.16
CA ILE A 51 5.75 22.08 -29.93
C ILE A 51 5.76 20.83 -29.03
N ILE A 52 6.83 20.62 -28.25
CA ILE A 52 6.95 19.42 -27.42
C ILE A 52 5.93 19.42 -26.28
N ASP A 53 5.78 20.57 -25.60
CA ASP A 53 4.90 20.70 -24.44
C ASP A 53 3.43 20.70 -24.86
N GLU A 54 3.05 21.57 -25.77
CA GLU A 54 1.64 21.84 -26.11
C GLU A 54 1.15 20.96 -27.28
N GLU A 55 1.85 20.95 -28.43
CA GLU A 55 1.39 20.20 -29.60
C GLU A 55 1.51 18.68 -29.42
N TRP A 56 2.62 18.22 -28.81
CA TRP A 56 2.87 16.80 -28.59
C TRP A 56 2.37 16.30 -27.24
N GLY A 57 2.00 17.20 -26.32
CA GLY A 57 1.43 16.86 -25.02
C GLY A 57 2.43 16.28 -24.02
N PHE A 58 3.71 16.69 -24.10
CA PHE A 58 4.75 16.29 -23.14
C PHE A 58 5.00 17.33 -22.03
N LYS A 59 4.14 18.35 -21.93
CA LYS A 59 4.20 19.33 -20.84
C LYS A 59 4.18 18.63 -19.47
N GLY A 60 5.13 18.97 -18.61
CA GLY A 60 5.29 18.38 -17.28
C GLY A 60 6.00 17.02 -17.24
N PHE A 61 6.18 16.34 -18.38
CA PHE A 61 7.00 15.14 -18.48
C PHE A 61 8.49 15.48 -18.63
N ILE A 62 8.81 16.42 -19.54
CA ILE A 62 10.20 16.89 -19.74
C ILE A 62 10.69 17.62 -18.48
N LYS A 63 11.83 17.18 -17.95
CA LYS A 63 12.40 17.72 -16.70
C LYS A 63 13.11 19.04 -16.90
N ALA A 64 13.85 19.16 -18.00
CA ALA A 64 14.54 20.38 -18.35
C ALA A 64 14.75 20.50 -19.86
N TYR A 65 14.86 21.75 -20.30
CA TYR A 65 15.22 22.13 -21.67
C TYR A 65 16.53 22.91 -21.57
N VAL A 66 17.65 22.27 -21.90
CA VAL A 66 18.99 22.87 -21.70
C VAL A 66 19.63 23.17 -23.04
N ARG A 67 20.17 24.39 -23.18
CA ARG A 67 20.93 24.79 -24.36
C ARG A 67 22.42 24.66 -24.05
N VAL A 68 23.14 23.89 -24.85
CA VAL A 68 24.58 23.66 -24.64
C VAL A 68 25.35 24.04 -25.88
N ASN A 69 26.46 24.75 -25.65
CA ASN A 69 27.49 24.99 -26.65
C ASN A 69 28.82 24.43 -26.15
N SER A 70 29.33 23.39 -26.82
CA SER A 70 30.55 22.67 -26.42
C SER A 70 31.82 23.26 -27.05
N VAL A 71 31.69 24.09 -28.09
CA VAL A 71 32.80 24.66 -28.83
C VAL A 71 32.53 26.13 -29.10
N LYS A 72 33.57 26.95 -29.10
CA LYS A 72 33.44 28.34 -29.53
C LYS A 72 33.16 28.38 -31.03
N TYR A 73 32.25 29.24 -31.45
CA TYR A 73 31.98 29.46 -32.87
C TYR A 73 31.65 30.93 -33.13
N LEU A 74 31.89 31.39 -34.35
CA LEU A 74 31.52 32.73 -34.81
C LEU A 74 30.07 32.71 -35.28
N SER A 75 29.26 33.63 -34.78
CA SER A 75 27.92 33.86 -35.32
C SER A 75 27.98 34.45 -36.73
N ASP A 76 26.86 34.46 -37.45
CA ASP A 76 26.73 35.09 -38.79
C ASP A 76 27.14 36.58 -38.81
N ASP A 77 27.13 37.27 -37.66
CA ASP A 77 27.61 38.66 -37.48
C ASP A 77 29.07 38.75 -36.95
N ASP A 78 29.91 37.73 -37.16
CA ASP A 78 31.32 37.64 -36.70
C ASP A 78 31.54 37.79 -35.18
N LYS A 79 30.50 37.62 -34.35
CA LYS A 79 30.63 37.60 -32.88
C LYS A 79 31.02 36.21 -32.37
N GLU A 80 32.04 36.16 -31.51
CA GLU A 80 32.49 34.92 -30.86
C GLU A 80 31.51 34.48 -29.77
N ILE A 81 30.96 33.27 -29.89
CA ILE A 81 30.06 32.70 -28.90
C ILE A 81 30.85 31.76 -27.99
N PRO A 82 30.89 32.00 -26.67
CA PRO A 82 31.64 31.17 -25.74
C PRO A 82 30.94 29.82 -25.50
N ILE A 83 31.71 28.88 -24.95
CA ILE A 83 31.19 27.64 -24.38
C ILE A 83 30.24 28.00 -23.23
N LYS A 84 29.02 27.46 -23.25
CA LYS A 84 27.98 27.80 -22.27
C LYS A 84 26.99 26.64 -22.11
N GLY A 85 26.41 26.50 -20.91
CA GLY A 85 25.28 25.62 -20.63
C GLY A 85 25.64 24.18 -20.24
N LEU A 86 26.93 23.81 -20.26
CA LEU A 86 27.35 22.50 -19.77
C LEU A 86 27.13 22.34 -18.26
N GLU A 87 27.45 23.37 -17.47
CA GLU A 87 27.19 23.38 -16.02
C GLU A 87 25.71 23.20 -15.71
N GLU A 88 24.83 23.93 -16.41
CA GLU A 88 23.38 23.78 -16.31
C GLU A 88 22.92 22.37 -16.66
N LEU A 89 23.47 21.76 -17.71
CA LEU A 89 23.14 20.38 -18.08
C LEU A 89 23.55 19.39 -16.99
N VAL A 90 24.75 19.57 -16.41
CA VAL A 90 25.25 18.73 -15.31
C VAL A 90 24.36 18.86 -14.08
N ASP A 91 23.96 20.08 -13.73
CA ASP A 91 23.08 20.35 -12.59
C ASP A 91 21.68 19.74 -12.77
N GLU A 92 21.06 19.90 -13.95
CA GLU A 92 19.76 19.29 -14.24
C GLU A 92 19.84 17.76 -14.28
N THR A 93 20.93 17.20 -14.78
CA THR A 93 21.18 15.75 -14.75
C THR A 93 21.30 15.24 -13.33
N LYS A 94 22.03 15.96 -12.46
CA LYS A 94 22.20 15.61 -11.04
C LYS A 94 20.86 15.62 -10.30
N LYS A 95 20.01 16.62 -10.54
CA LYS A 95 18.64 16.68 -9.97
C LYS A 95 17.82 15.46 -10.39
N CYS A 96 17.79 15.15 -11.70
CA CYS A 96 17.04 14.01 -12.23
C CYS A 96 17.53 12.67 -11.63
N LEU A 97 18.84 12.51 -11.47
CA LEU A 97 19.43 11.30 -10.88
C LEU A 97 19.07 11.15 -9.39
N GLN A 98 19.15 12.23 -8.61
CA GLN A 98 18.78 12.21 -7.19
C GLN A 98 17.31 11.85 -6.99
N ASP A 99 16.41 12.43 -7.78
CA ASP A 99 14.98 12.11 -7.73
C ASP A 99 14.71 10.65 -8.12
N ALA A 100 15.34 10.15 -9.19
CA ALA A 100 15.19 8.76 -9.63
C ALA A 100 15.66 7.77 -8.57
N MET A 101 16.82 8.02 -7.96
CA MET A 101 17.40 7.17 -6.92
C MET A 101 16.54 7.19 -5.66
N ARG A 102 16.05 8.36 -5.23
CA ARG A 102 15.12 8.50 -4.10
C ARG A 102 13.84 7.71 -4.36
N ASN A 103 13.23 7.87 -5.53
CA ASN A 103 11.99 7.17 -5.89
C ASN A 103 12.18 5.66 -6.00
N HIS A 104 13.33 5.19 -6.48
CA HIS A 104 13.66 3.76 -6.48
C HIS A 104 13.77 3.22 -5.05
N PHE A 105 14.52 3.90 -4.19
CA PHE A 105 14.69 3.51 -2.80
C PHE A 105 13.35 3.45 -2.04
N LEU A 106 12.47 4.44 -2.23
CA LEU A 106 11.12 4.44 -1.64
C LEU A 106 10.26 3.28 -2.14
N ARG A 107 10.34 2.92 -3.43
CA ARG A 107 9.62 1.76 -3.98
C ARG A 107 10.11 0.45 -3.37
N VAL A 108 11.42 0.28 -3.23
CA VAL A 108 12.01 -0.90 -2.60
C VAL A 108 11.59 -1.00 -1.14
N GLN A 109 11.63 0.10 -0.39
CA GLN A 109 11.12 0.13 0.99
C GLN A 109 9.64 -0.25 1.07
N LYS A 110 8.80 0.33 0.21
CA LYS A 110 7.37 0.00 0.17
C LYS A 110 7.12 -1.48 -0.14
N ALA A 111 7.85 -2.04 -1.10
CA ALA A 111 7.77 -3.47 -1.41
C ALA A 111 8.19 -4.35 -0.21
N ASN A 112 9.22 -3.94 0.52
CA ASN A 112 9.66 -4.64 1.74
C ASN A 112 8.60 -4.56 2.86
N ILE A 113 7.98 -3.38 3.06
CA ILE A 113 6.88 -3.20 4.03
C ILE A 113 5.70 -4.10 3.67
N GLN A 114 5.33 -4.17 2.39
CA GLN A 114 4.24 -5.05 1.92
C GLN A 114 4.56 -6.53 2.14
N ALA A 115 5.79 -6.96 1.86
CA ALA A 115 6.22 -8.33 2.13
C ALA A 115 6.17 -8.67 3.62
N ARG A 116 6.63 -7.74 4.48
CA ARG A 116 6.52 -7.87 5.94
C ARG A 116 5.07 -7.94 6.41
N LYS A 117 4.20 -7.05 5.91
CA LYS A 117 2.75 -7.07 6.20
C LYS A 117 2.14 -8.43 5.86
N GLN A 118 2.48 -8.99 4.69
CA GLN A 118 1.98 -10.30 4.29
C GLN A 118 2.45 -11.42 5.22
N ALA A 119 3.72 -11.40 5.64
CA ALA A 119 4.24 -12.35 6.62
C ALA A 119 3.51 -12.25 7.98
N MET A 120 3.24 -11.04 8.47
CA MET A 120 2.48 -10.80 9.71
C MET A 120 1.03 -11.33 9.61
N ILE A 121 0.40 -11.14 8.45
CA ILE A 121 -0.94 -11.66 8.15
C ILE A 121 -0.93 -13.20 8.18
N ASP A 122 0.05 -13.84 7.55
CA ASP A 122 0.12 -15.30 7.45
C ASP A 122 0.50 -15.96 8.79
N GLU A 123 1.36 -15.32 9.58
CA GLU A 123 1.63 -15.70 10.97
C GLU A 123 0.35 -15.61 11.81
N SER A 124 -0.40 -14.50 11.70
CA SER A 124 -1.67 -14.33 12.41
C SER A 124 -2.71 -15.38 12.01
N LYS A 125 -2.83 -15.73 10.72
CA LYS A 125 -3.70 -16.84 10.28
C LYS A 125 -3.31 -18.16 10.95
N THR A 126 -2.01 -18.44 11.05
CA THR A 126 -1.51 -19.63 11.73
C THR A 126 -1.91 -19.63 13.21
N ILE A 127 -1.72 -18.52 13.90
CA ILE A 127 -2.15 -18.32 15.29
C ILE A 127 -3.66 -18.57 15.45
N ILE A 128 -4.48 -18.04 14.53
CA ILE A 128 -5.93 -18.19 14.52
C ILE A 128 -6.34 -19.65 14.35
N HIS A 129 -5.79 -20.35 13.37
CA HIS A 129 -6.12 -21.76 13.12
C HIS A 129 -5.71 -22.66 14.29
N VAL A 130 -4.53 -22.41 14.89
CA VAL A 130 -4.08 -23.14 16.08
C VAL A 130 -5.03 -22.89 17.25
N ALA A 131 -5.35 -21.63 17.55
CA ALA A 131 -6.26 -21.28 18.65
C ALA A 131 -7.66 -21.85 18.41
N SER A 132 -8.16 -21.82 17.18
CA SER A 132 -9.43 -22.42 16.78
C SER A 132 -9.43 -23.94 17.00
N GLY A 133 -8.37 -24.65 16.61
CA GLY A 133 -8.23 -26.08 16.86
C GLY A 133 -8.21 -26.42 18.36
N VAL A 134 -7.47 -25.66 19.16
CA VAL A 134 -7.42 -25.84 20.63
C VAL A 134 -8.78 -25.54 21.27
N ALA A 135 -9.46 -24.47 20.85
CA ALA A 135 -10.80 -24.13 21.32
C ALA A 135 -11.81 -25.22 20.93
N GLY A 136 -11.68 -25.77 19.72
CA GLY A 136 -12.52 -26.88 19.26
C GLY A 136 -12.32 -28.14 20.10
N ALA A 137 -11.07 -28.48 20.43
CA ALA A 137 -10.80 -29.59 21.34
C ALA A 137 -11.36 -29.34 22.74
N ALA A 138 -11.26 -28.11 23.27
CA ALA A 138 -11.82 -27.74 24.57
C ALA A 138 -13.36 -27.82 24.59
N GLY A 139 -14.03 -27.43 23.49
CA GLY A 139 -15.49 -27.52 23.35
C GLY A 139 -16.03 -28.94 23.17
N LEU A 140 -15.17 -29.96 23.08
CA LEU A 140 -15.58 -31.37 23.13
C LEU A 140 -15.93 -31.82 24.55
N ILE A 141 -15.60 -31.05 25.59
CA ILE A 141 -15.91 -31.37 26.97
C ILE A 141 -17.33 -30.84 27.26
N PRO A 142 -18.33 -31.69 27.51
CA PRO A 142 -19.71 -31.22 27.69
C PRO A 142 -19.89 -30.64 29.10
N ILE A 143 -19.54 -29.36 29.30
CA ILE A 143 -19.82 -28.65 30.55
C ILE A 143 -20.83 -27.52 30.28
N PRO A 144 -22.11 -27.67 30.70
CA PRO A 144 -23.13 -26.66 30.44
C PRO A 144 -22.69 -25.31 31.02
N PHE A 145 -22.66 -24.29 30.17
CA PHE A 145 -22.26 -22.89 30.47
C PHE A 145 -20.79 -22.65 30.89
N SER A 146 -19.95 -23.68 31.14
CA SER A 146 -18.53 -23.48 31.51
C SER A 146 -17.56 -23.47 30.33
N ASP A 147 -17.94 -23.95 29.15
CA ASP A 147 -17.04 -23.98 27.98
C ASP A 147 -16.57 -22.56 27.60
N ALA A 148 -17.41 -21.54 27.83
CA ALA A 148 -17.05 -20.13 27.63
C ALA A 148 -15.93 -19.64 28.57
N LEU A 149 -15.86 -20.15 29.81
CA LEU A 149 -14.83 -19.82 30.79
C LEU A 149 -13.48 -20.46 30.44
N ALA A 150 -13.49 -21.65 29.82
CA ALA A 150 -12.28 -22.34 29.38
C ALA A 150 -11.72 -21.79 28.04
N ILE A 151 -12.59 -21.28 27.16
CA ILE A 151 -12.19 -20.79 25.82
C ILE A 151 -11.69 -19.33 25.86
N ALA A 152 -12.17 -18.50 26.79
CA ALA A 152 -11.75 -17.10 26.89
C ALA A 152 -10.22 -16.91 27.02
N PRO A 153 -9.48 -17.69 27.84
CA PRO A 153 -8.02 -17.62 27.87
C PRO A 153 -7.35 -17.96 26.52
N ILE A 154 -7.90 -18.91 25.76
CA ILE A 154 -7.38 -19.28 24.44
C ILE A 154 -7.55 -18.11 23.47
N GLN A 155 -8.73 -17.47 23.46
CA GLN A 155 -9.01 -16.32 22.61
C GLN A 155 -8.20 -15.08 23.02
N ALA A 156 -8.02 -14.83 24.32
CA ALA A 156 -7.16 -13.78 24.83
C ALA A 156 -5.69 -13.99 24.42
N GLY A 157 -5.18 -15.21 24.57
CA GLY A 157 -3.83 -15.58 24.14
C GLY A 157 -3.63 -15.48 22.62
N MET A 158 -4.66 -15.82 21.84
CA MET A 158 -4.66 -15.63 20.38
C MET A 158 -4.51 -14.15 20.01
N ILE A 159 -5.35 -13.28 20.57
CA ILE A 159 -5.30 -11.82 20.32
C ILE A 159 -3.94 -11.25 20.74
N TYR A 160 -3.40 -11.66 21.89
CA TYR A 160 -2.09 -11.23 22.36
C TYR A 160 -0.97 -11.62 21.38
N LYS A 161 -0.96 -12.86 20.89
CA LYS A 161 0.02 -13.32 19.90
C LYS A 161 -0.12 -12.62 18.55
N MET A 162 -1.35 -12.27 18.15
CA MET A 162 -1.56 -11.47 16.92
C MET A 162 -0.99 -10.06 17.06
N ASN A 163 -1.12 -9.43 18.23
CA ASN A 163 -0.51 -8.12 18.50
C ASN A 163 1.02 -8.19 18.40
N ASP A 164 1.60 -9.22 19.01
CA ASP A 164 3.04 -9.49 18.95
C ASP A 164 3.53 -9.72 17.50
N ALA A 165 2.81 -10.55 16.72
CA ALA A 165 3.10 -10.79 15.31
C ALA A 165 3.06 -9.50 14.47
N PHE A 166 2.14 -8.58 14.78
CA PHE A 166 2.09 -7.26 14.14
C PHE A 166 3.08 -6.25 14.72
N GLY A 167 3.93 -6.66 15.68
CA GLY A 167 4.97 -5.83 16.29
C GLY A 167 4.40 -4.70 17.15
N MET A 168 3.22 -4.91 17.74
CA MET A 168 2.57 -3.90 18.55
C MET A 168 3.12 -3.89 19.96
N ASP A 169 3.79 -2.79 20.32
CA ASP A 169 4.23 -2.54 21.70
C ASP A 169 3.09 -1.90 22.50
N LEU A 170 2.20 -2.74 23.02
CA LEU A 170 1.09 -2.29 23.86
C LEU A 170 1.47 -2.43 25.34
N ASP A 171 1.30 -1.35 26.09
CA ASP A 171 1.30 -1.41 27.55
C ASP A 171 0.32 -2.48 28.05
N LYS A 172 0.70 -3.18 29.12
CA LYS A 172 -0.09 -4.30 29.67
C LYS A 172 -1.56 -3.94 29.93
N SER A 173 -1.81 -2.73 30.45
CA SER A 173 -3.17 -2.24 30.72
C SER A 173 -3.96 -1.96 29.45
N VAL A 174 -3.32 -1.39 28.42
CA VAL A 174 -3.92 -1.09 27.13
C VAL A 174 -4.21 -2.39 26.38
N GLY A 175 -3.25 -3.31 26.33
CA GLY A 175 -3.42 -4.63 25.75
C GLY A 175 -4.54 -5.42 26.43
N ALA A 176 -4.60 -5.43 27.76
CA ALA A 176 -5.67 -6.09 28.50
C ALA A 176 -7.05 -5.45 28.22
N SER A 177 -7.13 -4.11 28.19
CA SER A 177 -8.37 -3.38 27.89
C SER A 177 -8.86 -3.64 26.48
N LEU A 178 -7.95 -3.71 25.51
CA LEU A 178 -8.27 -4.07 24.13
C LEU A 178 -8.80 -5.49 24.04
N ILE A 179 -8.09 -6.47 24.61
CA ILE A 179 -8.53 -7.88 24.64
C ILE A 179 -9.91 -7.99 25.28
N ALA A 180 -10.11 -7.36 26.45
CA ALA A 180 -11.41 -7.37 27.14
C ALA A 180 -12.50 -6.71 26.28
N GLY A 181 -12.22 -5.58 25.64
CA GLY A 181 -13.12 -4.90 24.72
C GLY A 181 -13.57 -5.79 23.58
N LEU A 182 -12.63 -6.43 22.87
CA LEU A 182 -12.93 -7.34 21.77
C LEU A 182 -13.78 -8.54 22.21
N LEU A 183 -13.40 -9.19 23.32
CA LEU A 183 -14.12 -10.36 23.84
C LEU A 183 -15.51 -10.01 24.39
N SER A 184 -15.69 -8.82 24.94
CA SER A 184 -17.00 -8.35 25.42
C SER A 184 -18.01 -8.20 24.28
N VAL A 185 -17.57 -7.68 23.12
CA VAL A 185 -18.42 -7.54 21.92
C VAL A 185 -18.94 -8.90 21.47
N THR A 186 -18.09 -9.93 21.48
CA THR A 186 -18.48 -11.28 21.07
C THR A 186 -19.41 -11.96 22.06
N ALA A 187 -19.20 -11.77 23.36
CA ALA A 187 -20.09 -12.30 24.38
C ALA A 187 -21.52 -11.76 24.23
N VAL A 188 -21.67 -10.45 24.01
CA VAL A 188 -22.97 -9.81 23.77
C VAL A 188 -23.63 -10.36 22.49
N ALA A 189 -22.85 -10.53 21.41
CA ALA A 189 -23.36 -11.05 20.15
C ALA A 189 -23.89 -12.50 20.29
N GLN A 190 -23.20 -13.34 21.07
CA GLN A 190 -23.62 -14.73 21.31
C GLN A 190 -24.89 -14.83 22.18
N VAL A 191 -25.00 -14.01 23.23
CA VAL A 191 -26.21 -13.94 24.05
C VAL A 191 -27.40 -13.50 23.19
N GLY A 192 -27.21 -12.47 22.36
CA GLY A 192 -28.23 -12.03 21.40
C GLY A 192 -28.71 -13.15 20.48
N ARG A 193 -27.80 -13.93 19.89
CA ARG A 193 -28.16 -15.08 19.04
C ARG A 193 -28.94 -16.15 19.78
N THR A 194 -28.56 -16.44 21.03
CA THR A 194 -29.21 -17.47 21.85
C THR A 194 -30.67 -17.09 22.17
N LEU A 195 -30.94 -15.80 22.39
CA LEU A 195 -32.28 -15.29 22.63
C LEU A 195 -33.13 -15.29 21.35
N VAL A 196 -32.57 -14.85 20.22
CA VAL A 196 -33.30 -14.74 18.94
C VAL A 196 -33.61 -16.11 18.35
N ASN A 197 -32.72 -17.10 18.52
CA ASN A 197 -32.91 -18.46 18.03
C ASN A 197 -33.70 -19.35 19.01
N GLY A 198 -34.28 -18.78 20.08
CA GLY A 198 -35.21 -19.47 20.97
C GLY A 198 -34.68 -20.79 21.56
N PHE A 199 -33.66 -20.74 22.42
CA PHE A 199 -33.17 -21.89 23.20
C PHE A 199 -33.03 -23.21 22.43
N LEU A 200 -32.58 -23.17 21.17
CA LEU A 200 -32.14 -24.37 20.46
C LEU A 200 -30.64 -24.58 20.64
N ILE A 201 -30.22 -24.81 21.88
CA ILE A 201 -29.04 -25.63 22.15
C ILE A 201 -29.51 -26.77 23.05
N PRO A 202 -30.23 -27.79 22.52
CA PRO A 202 -30.07 -29.09 23.11
C PRO A 202 -28.59 -29.45 22.95
N VAL A 203 -28.02 -29.95 24.02
CA VAL A 203 -26.69 -30.56 24.11
C VAL A 203 -26.59 -31.69 23.07
N VAL A 204 -26.35 -31.36 21.79
CA VAL A 204 -26.13 -32.34 20.72
C VAL A 204 -24.65 -32.71 20.72
N GLY A 205 -24.22 -33.40 21.77
CA GLY A 205 -22.93 -34.09 21.86
C GLY A 205 -21.67 -33.21 21.84
N SER A 206 -20.62 -33.69 22.49
CA SER A 206 -19.26 -33.15 22.47
C SER A 206 -18.81 -32.66 21.08
N VAL A 207 -19.15 -33.39 20.01
CA VAL A 207 -18.71 -33.07 18.64
C VAL A 207 -19.26 -31.73 18.12
N ALA A 208 -20.54 -31.41 18.37
CA ALA A 208 -21.11 -30.13 17.91
C ALA A 208 -20.60 -28.94 18.74
N GLY A 209 -20.32 -29.16 20.03
CA GLY A 209 -19.71 -28.15 20.92
C GLY A 209 -18.32 -27.75 20.45
N GLY A 210 -17.48 -28.73 20.10
CA GLY A 210 -16.14 -28.46 19.59
C GLY A 210 -16.13 -27.75 18.24
N ALA A 211 -16.96 -28.19 17.29
CA ALA A 211 -17.07 -27.50 16.00
C ALA A 211 -17.51 -26.04 16.17
N THR A 212 -18.48 -25.78 17.06
CA THR A 212 -18.98 -24.44 17.35
C THR A 212 -17.89 -23.55 17.96
N ALA A 213 -17.16 -24.07 18.96
CA ALA A 213 -16.06 -23.36 19.61
C ALA A 213 -14.92 -22.99 18.64
N ALA A 214 -14.57 -23.90 17.73
CA ALA A 214 -13.57 -23.66 16.68
C ALA A 214 -14.01 -22.54 15.73
N VAL A 215 -15.24 -22.60 15.23
CA VAL A 215 -15.79 -21.63 14.26
C VAL A 215 -15.88 -20.22 14.86
N ILE A 216 -16.32 -20.10 16.11
CA ILE A 216 -16.39 -18.81 16.82
C ILE A 216 -14.99 -18.22 16.99
N THR A 217 -14.05 -19.02 17.50
CA THR A 217 -12.67 -18.57 17.74
C THR A 217 -12.00 -18.13 16.44
N GLU A 218 -12.21 -18.88 15.36
CA GLU A 218 -11.74 -18.51 14.02
C GLU A 218 -12.36 -17.19 13.54
N GLY A 219 -13.68 -17.01 13.74
CA GLY A 219 -14.38 -15.77 13.40
C GLY A 219 -13.84 -14.55 14.15
N ILE A 220 -13.56 -14.69 15.46
CA ILE A 220 -12.94 -13.65 16.28
C ILE A 220 -11.56 -13.30 15.74
N GLY A 221 -10.74 -14.33 15.47
CA GLY A 221 -9.40 -14.17 14.93
C GLY A 221 -9.38 -13.39 13.62
N PHE A 222 -10.16 -13.82 12.63
CA PHE A 222 -10.21 -13.15 11.33
C PHE A 222 -10.83 -11.74 11.39
N ALA A 223 -11.84 -11.53 12.25
CA ALA A 223 -12.39 -10.20 12.46
C ALA A 223 -11.33 -9.24 13.04
N TYR A 224 -10.52 -9.71 13.99
CA TYR A 224 -9.45 -8.90 14.56
C TYR A 224 -8.30 -8.68 13.58
N LEU A 225 -7.92 -9.70 12.81
CA LEU A 225 -6.93 -9.57 11.74
C LEU A 225 -7.33 -8.46 10.75
N LYS A 226 -8.62 -8.37 10.39
CA LYS A 226 -9.13 -7.30 9.52
C LYS A 226 -9.00 -5.91 10.15
N VAL A 227 -9.13 -5.80 11.47
CA VAL A 227 -8.86 -4.54 12.19
C VAL A 227 -7.37 -4.19 12.09
N LEU A 228 -6.48 -5.15 12.37
CA LEU A 228 -5.03 -4.95 12.26
C LEU A 228 -4.62 -4.55 10.84
N GLU A 229 -5.16 -5.19 9.81
CA GLU A 229 -4.94 -4.83 8.40
C GLU A 229 -5.42 -3.41 8.06
N LYS A 230 -6.58 -2.99 8.59
CA LYS A 230 -7.12 -1.62 8.40
C LYS A 230 -6.29 -0.56 9.13
N CYS A 231 -5.73 -0.90 10.29
CA CYS A 231 -4.92 0.01 11.10
C CYS A 231 -3.43 0.00 10.72
N PHE A 232 -2.98 -0.90 9.85
CA PHE A 232 -1.61 -0.99 9.39
C PHE A 232 -1.26 0.18 8.45
N ASN A 233 -0.19 0.90 8.75
CA ASN A 233 0.31 1.98 7.91
C ASN A 233 1.31 1.42 6.87
N ASP A 234 0.92 1.46 5.59
CA ASP A 234 1.75 0.96 4.49
C ASP A 234 2.98 1.83 4.17
N GLU A 235 3.12 3.00 4.81
CA GLU A 235 4.29 3.88 4.71
C GLU A 235 5.32 3.61 5.80
N THR A 236 4.88 3.39 7.05
CA THR A 236 5.78 3.16 8.20
C THR A 236 5.99 1.68 8.51
N GLY A 237 5.04 0.82 8.15
CA GLY A 237 5.05 -0.60 8.47
C GLY A 237 4.60 -0.91 9.91
N GLU A 238 3.91 0.02 10.55
CA GLU A 238 3.44 -0.08 11.95
C GLU A 238 1.90 -0.04 12.03
N VAL A 239 1.34 -0.64 13.08
CA VAL A 239 -0.11 -0.59 13.34
C VAL A 239 -0.44 0.64 14.18
N ASN A 240 -1.27 1.52 13.64
CA ASN A 240 -1.78 2.69 14.33
C ASN A 240 -3.20 2.43 14.80
N LEU A 241 -3.33 1.94 16.03
CA LEU A 241 -4.64 1.79 16.64
C LEU A 241 -5.24 3.17 16.99
N PRO A 242 -6.55 3.37 16.78
CA PRO A 242 -7.28 4.49 17.35
C PRO A 242 -7.05 4.56 18.87
N GLY A 243 -6.81 5.76 19.40
CA GLY A 243 -6.61 5.95 20.85
C GLY A 243 -7.85 5.59 21.70
N GLU A 244 -9.02 5.50 21.07
CA GLU A 244 -10.26 5.10 21.72
C GLU A 244 -10.59 3.63 21.43
N VAL A 245 -10.61 2.80 22.48
CA VAL A 245 -11.00 1.37 22.42
C VAL A 245 -12.41 1.19 21.84
N GLY A 246 -13.30 2.17 22.02
CA GLY A 246 -14.64 2.20 21.41
C GLY A 246 -14.64 2.14 19.88
N MET A 247 -13.67 2.80 19.23
CA MET A 247 -13.54 2.74 17.76
C MET A 247 -12.97 1.40 17.30
N ILE A 248 -12.04 0.83 18.06
CA ILE A 248 -11.48 -0.49 17.74
C ILE A 248 -12.55 -1.57 17.84
N THR A 249 -13.35 -1.52 18.90
CA THR A 249 -14.44 -2.47 19.15
C THR A 249 -15.58 -2.33 18.13
N SER A 250 -15.85 -1.12 17.63
CA SER A 250 -16.84 -0.92 16.56
C SER A 250 -16.38 -1.49 15.21
N LEU A 251 -15.12 -1.23 14.80
CA LEU A 251 -14.52 -1.83 13.61
C LEU A 251 -14.48 -3.36 13.72
N PHE A 252 -14.11 -3.88 14.89
CA PHE A 252 -14.13 -5.30 15.16
C PHE A 252 -15.55 -5.87 15.01
N LYS A 253 -16.55 -5.25 15.64
CA LYS A 253 -17.96 -5.66 15.58
C LYS A 253 -18.47 -5.71 14.13
N GLU A 254 -18.18 -4.69 13.34
CA GLU A 254 -18.54 -4.62 11.92
C GLU A 254 -17.97 -5.81 11.14
N ASN A 255 -16.66 -6.06 11.26
CA ASN A 255 -16.01 -7.17 10.57
C ASN A 255 -16.51 -8.54 11.07
N TYR A 256 -16.73 -8.69 12.37
CA TYR A 256 -17.22 -9.94 12.97
C TYR A 256 -18.63 -10.29 12.51
N LEU A 257 -19.55 -9.32 12.48
CA LEU A 257 -20.92 -9.53 12.02
C LEU A 257 -21.00 -9.81 10.51
N ASN A 258 -20.15 -9.15 9.71
CA ASN A 258 -20.07 -9.40 8.27
C ASN A 258 -19.60 -10.84 7.96
N LEU A 259 -18.55 -11.32 8.65
CA LEU A 259 -18.08 -12.70 8.50
C LEU A 259 -19.13 -13.72 8.90
N ASP A 260 -19.86 -13.48 9.98
CA ASP A 260 -20.95 -14.35 10.42
C ASP A 260 -22.09 -14.41 9.40
N THR A 261 -22.46 -13.26 8.84
CA THR A 261 -23.50 -13.17 7.80
C THR A 261 -23.11 -13.97 6.56
N ILE A 262 -21.85 -13.87 6.13
CA ILE A 262 -21.32 -14.65 4.98
C ILE A 262 -21.32 -16.15 5.28
N LYS A 263 -20.93 -16.58 6.49
CA LYS A 263 -20.99 -18.00 6.87
C LYS A 263 -22.44 -18.52 6.90
N GLN A 264 -23.40 -17.74 7.38
CA GLN A 264 -24.81 -18.16 7.37
C GLN A 264 -25.41 -18.25 5.95
N LEU A 265 -24.99 -17.38 5.03
CA LEU A 265 -25.42 -17.45 3.63
C LEU A 265 -24.82 -18.65 2.88
N THR A 266 -23.61 -19.07 3.24
CA THR A 266 -22.91 -20.19 2.60
C THR A 266 -23.24 -21.56 3.20
N LEU A 267 -23.82 -21.60 4.41
CA LEU A 267 -24.26 -22.82 5.11
C LEU A 267 -25.78 -23.08 5.04
N LYS A 268 -26.55 -22.29 4.27
CA LYS A 268 -27.94 -22.65 3.96
C LYS A 268 -27.94 -23.79 2.92
N PRO A 269 -28.66 -24.91 3.18
CA PRO A 269 -28.83 -25.97 2.19
C PRO A 269 -29.59 -25.48 0.95
#